data_AF-A0A0C2BQP9-F1
#
_entry.id   AF-A0A0C2BQP9-F1
#
_cell.length_a   1.000
_cell.length_b   1.000
_cell.length_c   1.000
_cell.angle_alpha   90.00
_cell.angle_beta   90.00
_cell.angle_gamma   90.00
#
_symmetry.space_group_name_H-M   'P 1'
#
loop_
_entity.id
_entity.type
_entity.pdbx_description
1 polymer ?
#
loop_
_entity_poly.entity_id
_entity_poly.type
_entity_poly.pdbx_seq_one_letter_code
_entity_poly.pdbx_strand_id
1 'polypeptide(L)'
;MQMVGVVMITVVIFFSTLIYFLERDEPDTKFTSIPATFWWCVVTMATVGYGDLVPLTVAGKMVGSGAIVCGVMVLALPITIMVNNFMQVVKLREEKIVKKYAQQHGDHV
;
A
#
# COMPACT_ATOMS: atom_id res chain seq x y z
N MET A 1 11.18 4.43 3.89
CA MET A 1 9.99 4.84 4.69
C MET A 1 9.43 6.18 4.22
N GLN A 2 10.21 7.28 4.21
CA GLN A 2 9.72 8.60 3.77
C GLN A 2 9.20 8.63 2.31
N MET A 3 9.88 7.97 1.37
CA MET A 3 9.45 7.92 -0.04
C MET A 3 8.09 7.24 -0.25
N VAL A 4 7.80 6.16 0.48
CA VAL A 4 6.52 5.41 0.37
C VAL A 4 5.36 6.24 0.94
N GLY A 5 5.57 6.94 2.05
CA GLY A 5 4.56 7.81 2.65
C GLY A 5 4.16 8.96 1.71
N VAL A 6 5.13 9.59 1.05
CA VAL A 6 4.87 10.64 0.05
C VAL A 6 4.09 10.10 -1.14
N VAL A 7 4.48 8.94 -1.67
CA VAL A 7 3.78 8.29 -2.79
C VAL A 7 2.33 7.94 -2.43
N MET A 8 2.07 7.45 -1.22
CA MET A 8 0.70 7.17 -0.78
C MET A 8 -0.15 8.44 -0.73
N ILE A 9 0.37 9.53 -0.18
CA ILE A 9 -0.36 10.79 -0.07
C ILE A 9 -0.66 11.38 -1.46
N THR A 10 0.31 11.37 -2.38
CA THR A 10 0.10 11.92 -3.73
C THR A 10 -0.94 11.10 -4.50
N VAL A 11 -0.91 9.78 -4.40
CA VAL A 11 -1.88 8.90 -5.07
C VAL A 11 -3.29 9.07 -4.48
N VAL A 12 -3.43 9.18 -3.17
CA VAL A 12 -4.72 9.47 -2.51
C VAL A 12 -5.30 10.79 -2.98
N ILE A 13 -4.50 11.87 -2.98
CA ILE A 13 -4.98 13.19 -3.43
C ILE A 13 -5.39 13.14 -4.91
N PHE A 14 -4.60 12.47 -5.75
CA PHE A 14 -4.88 12.34 -7.18
C PHE A 14 -6.21 11.62 -7.45
N PHE A 15 -6.39 10.40 -6.91
CA PHE A 15 -7.61 9.62 -7.13
C PHE A 15 -8.83 10.23 -6.46
N SER A 16 -8.68 10.82 -5.27
CA SER A 16 -9.78 11.52 -4.60
C SER A 16 -10.26 12.73 -5.37
N THR A 17 -9.35 13.49 -5.97
CA THR A 17 -9.74 14.62 -6.82
C THR A 17 -10.46 14.12 -8.07
N LEU A 18 -9.92 13.08 -8.73
CA LEU A 18 -10.49 12.53 -9.95
C LEU A 18 -11.90 12.00 -9.73
N ILE A 19 -12.13 11.22 -8.67
CA ILE A 19 -13.46 10.65 -8.41
C ILE A 19 -14.46 11.70 -7.92
N TYR A 20 -14.01 12.69 -7.15
CA TYR A 20 -14.86 13.82 -6.77
C TYR A 20 -15.39 14.54 -8.01
N PHE A 21 -14.53 14.82 -9.01
CA PHE A 21 -14.99 15.46 -10.25
C PHE A 21 -15.92 14.58 -11.08
N LEU A 22 -15.76 13.26 -11.05
CA LEU A 22 -16.63 12.33 -11.78
C LEU A 22 -17.98 12.10 -11.10
N GLU A 23 -18.04 12.27 -9.78
CA GLU A 23 -19.23 11.96 -8.98
C GLU A 23 -19.97 13.20 -8.47
N ARG A 24 -19.38 14.41 -8.53
CA ARG A 24 -19.98 15.64 -7.98
C ARG A 24 -21.32 16.03 -8.60
N ASP A 25 -21.54 15.65 -9.85
CA ASP A 25 -22.72 16.04 -10.63
C ASP A 25 -23.87 15.02 -10.45
N GLU A 26 -23.63 13.94 -9.69
CA GLU A 26 -24.62 12.89 -9.44
C GLU A 26 -25.46 13.20 -8.17
N PRO A 27 -26.80 13.27 -8.26
CA PRO A 27 -27.65 13.72 -7.15
C PRO A 27 -27.60 12.84 -5.89
N ASP A 28 -27.37 11.53 -6.03
CA ASP A 28 -27.31 10.58 -4.90
C ASP A 28 -25.87 10.35 -4.39
N THR A 29 -24.92 11.18 -4.82
CA THR A 29 -23.52 11.01 -4.47
C THR A 29 -23.25 11.31 -2.99
N LYS A 30 -22.41 10.48 -2.37
CA LYS A 30 -21.86 10.74 -1.03
C LYS A 30 -20.52 11.47 -1.08
N PHE A 31 -20.02 11.77 -2.28
CA PHE A 31 -18.77 12.50 -2.50
C PHE A 31 -18.97 14.02 -2.36
N THR A 32 -19.15 14.47 -1.12
CA THR A 32 -19.50 15.89 -0.82
C THR A 32 -18.33 16.86 -0.97
N SER A 33 -17.10 16.41 -0.72
CA SER A 33 -15.90 17.24 -0.80
C SER A 33 -14.64 16.41 -1.05
N ILE A 34 -13.57 17.03 -1.54
CA ILE A 34 -12.27 16.36 -1.76
C ILE A 34 -11.74 15.74 -0.45
N PRO A 35 -11.73 16.43 0.71
CA PRO A 35 -11.31 15.82 1.97
C PRO A 35 -12.19 14.66 2.42
N ALA A 36 -13.51 14.72 2.22
CA ALA A 36 -14.40 13.59 2.51
C ALA A 36 -14.09 12.38 1.61
N THR A 37 -13.66 12.64 0.37
CA THR A 37 -13.27 11.62 -0.60
C THR A 37 -11.93 10.95 -0.26
N PHE A 38 -11.09 11.57 0.58
CA PHE A 38 -9.85 10.93 1.07
C PHE A 38 -10.14 9.64 1.82
N TRP A 39 -11.22 9.62 2.63
CA TRP A 39 -11.64 8.43 3.35
C TRP A 39 -11.90 7.26 2.40
N TRP A 40 -12.73 7.48 1.39
CA TRP A 40 -13.02 6.47 0.37
C TRP A 40 -11.75 5.96 -0.32
N CYS A 41 -10.86 6.87 -0.71
CA CYS A 41 -9.66 6.52 -1.44
C CYS A 41 -8.68 5.70 -0.59
N VAL A 42 -8.49 6.08 0.68
CA VAL A 42 -7.65 5.31 1.63
C VAL A 42 -8.22 3.92 1.87
N VAL A 43 -9.52 3.82 2.14
CA VAL A 43 -10.23 2.54 2.39
C VAL A 43 -10.17 1.63 1.15
N THR A 44 -10.32 2.19 -0.04
CA THR A 44 -10.29 1.46 -1.32
C THR A 44 -8.88 0.99 -1.65
N MET A 45 -7.88 1.86 -1.52
CA MET A 45 -6.47 1.50 -1.78
C MET A 45 -5.92 0.49 -0.77
N ALA A 46 -6.40 0.55 0.48
CA ALA A 46 -6.10 -0.45 1.50
C ALA A 46 -6.87 -1.76 1.32
N THR A 47 -7.70 -1.87 0.27
CA THR A 47 -8.55 -3.05 -0.03
C THR A 47 -9.55 -3.41 1.07
N VAL A 48 -9.87 -2.46 1.97
CA VAL A 48 -10.84 -2.67 3.06
C VAL A 48 -12.27 -2.61 2.54
N GLY A 49 -12.61 -1.57 1.78
CA GLY A 49 -13.89 -1.46 1.07
C GLY A 49 -15.14 -1.55 1.96
N TYR A 50 -15.29 -0.68 2.96
CA TYR A 50 -16.47 -0.67 3.85
C TYR A 50 -17.82 -0.53 3.13
N GLY A 51 -17.83 0.10 1.94
CA GLY A 51 -19.05 0.29 1.14
C GLY A 51 -19.94 1.45 1.62
N ASP A 52 -19.46 2.26 2.56
CA ASP A 52 -20.14 3.46 3.06
C ASP A 52 -20.16 4.59 2.01
N LEU A 53 -19.04 4.76 1.28
CA LEU A 53 -18.92 5.54 0.05
C LEU A 53 -18.61 4.61 -1.12
N VAL A 54 -19.32 4.77 -2.23
CA VAL A 54 -19.08 4.04 -3.48
C VAL A 54 -19.42 4.93 -4.68
N PRO A 55 -18.61 4.93 -5.76
CA PRO A 55 -18.96 5.64 -6.99
C PRO A 55 -20.21 5.04 -7.63
N LEU A 56 -21.13 5.92 -8.02
CA LEU A 56 -22.37 5.56 -8.69
C LEU A 56 -22.15 5.52 -10.21
N THR A 57 -21.36 6.45 -10.74
CA THR A 57 -21.11 6.60 -12.16
C THR A 57 -20.23 5.46 -12.72
N VAL A 58 -20.43 5.14 -14.00
CA VAL A 58 -19.61 4.13 -14.69
C VAL A 58 -18.14 4.58 -14.75
N ALA A 59 -17.90 5.87 -15.02
CA ALA A 59 -16.55 6.43 -15.05
C ALA A 59 -15.87 6.38 -13.68
N GLY A 60 -16.59 6.72 -12.60
CA GLY A 60 -16.09 6.61 -11.22
C GLY A 60 -15.72 5.18 -10.85
N LYS A 61 -16.49 4.18 -11.28
CA LYS A 61 -16.17 2.76 -11.09
C LYS A 61 -14.92 2.32 -11.85
N MET A 62 -14.72 2.79 -13.08
CA MET A 62 -13.49 2.52 -13.83
C MET A 62 -12.27 3.12 -13.12
N VAL A 63 -12.36 4.38 -12.67
CA VAL A 63 -11.30 5.02 -11.88
C VAL A 63 -11.04 4.27 -10.57
N GLY A 64 -12.11 3.83 -9.88
CA GLY A 64 -11.98 3.03 -8.66
C GLY A 64 -11.29 1.70 -8.86
N SER A 65 -11.52 1.02 -9.99
CA SER A 65 -10.77 -0.20 -10.34
C SER A 65 -9.28 0.06 -10.51
N GLY A 66 -8.91 1.17 -11.15
CA GLY A 66 -7.52 1.62 -11.26
C GLY A 66 -6.90 1.96 -9.90
N ALA A 67 -7.66 2.62 -9.02
CA ALA A 67 -7.22 2.95 -7.67
C ALA A 67 -6.88 1.71 -6.83
N ILE A 68 -7.67 0.64 -6.94
CA ILE A 68 -7.41 -0.64 -6.25
C ILE A 68 -6.08 -1.24 -6.73
N VAL A 69 -5.90 -1.35 -8.06
CA VAL A 69 -4.68 -1.91 -8.65
C VAL A 69 -3.45 -1.10 -8.25
N CYS A 70 -3.53 0.24 -8.32
CA CYS A 70 -2.47 1.12 -7.85
C CYS A 70 -2.18 0.96 -6.34
N GLY A 71 -3.22 0.86 -5.50
CA GLY A 71 -3.09 0.68 -4.06
C GLY A 71 -2.30 -0.58 -3.69
N VAL A 72 -2.65 -1.72 -4.30
CA VAL A 72 -1.95 -3.00 -4.08
C VAL A 72 -0.47 -2.91 -4.48
N MET A 73 -0.16 -2.28 -5.63
CA MET A 73 1.22 -2.09 -6.07
C MET A 73 2.04 -1.25 -5.08
N VAL A 74 1.45 -0.18 -4.53
CA VAL A 74 2.15 0.68 -3.56
C VAL A 74 2.36 -0.03 -2.22
N LEU A 75 1.39 -0.85 -1.77
CA LEU A 75 1.50 -1.64 -0.54
C LEU A 75 2.52 -2.78 -0.65
N ALA A 76 2.79 -3.29 -1.85
CA ALA A 76 3.79 -4.34 -2.05
C ALA A 76 5.21 -3.89 -1.64
N LEU A 77 5.59 -2.64 -1.95
CA LEU A 77 6.92 -2.10 -1.67
C LEU A 77 7.32 -2.12 -0.17
N PRO A 78 6.53 -1.57 0.77
CA PRO A 78 6.88 -1.61 2.19
C PRO A 78 6.89 -3.04 2.74
N ILE A 79 6.02 -3.93 2.24
CA ILE A 79 5.99 -5.35 2.63
C ILE A 79 7.30 -6.02 2.21
N THR A 80 7.74 -5.86 0.95
CA THR A 80 9.00 -6.42 0.46
C THR A 80 10.20 -5.90 1.24
N ILE A 81 10.23 -4.60 1.56
CA ILE A 81 11.31 -4.01 2.38
C ILE A 81 11.34 -4.63 3.78
N MET A 82 10.17 -4.81 4.41
CA MET A 82 10.07 -5.45 5.73
C MET A 82 10.58 -6.89 5.69
N VAL A 83 10.17 -7.67 4.69
CA VAL A 83 10.62 -9.06 4.48
C VAL A 83 12.13 -9.10 4.26
N ASN A 84 12.69 -8.24 3.41
CA ASN A 84 14.13 -8.21 3.14
C ASN A 84 14.94 -7.90 4.40
N ASN A 85 14.48 -6.97 5.24
CA ASN A 85 15.14 -6.69 6.52
C ASN A 85 15.12 -7.92 7.44
N PHE A 86 13.99 -8.63 7.52
CA PHE A 86 13.90 -9.85 8.32
C PHE A 86 14.82 -10.96 7.78
N MET A 87 14.82 -11.17 6.46
CA MET A 87 15.68 -12.14 5.79
C MET A 87 17.18 -11.84 6.00
N GLN A 88 17.58 -10.57 6.01
CA GLN A 88 18.95 -10.19 6.34
C GLN A 88 19.33 -10.59 7.77
N VAL A 89 18.45 -10.38 8.75
CA VAL A 89 18.69 -10.79 10.14
C VAL A 89 18.82 -12.30 10.27
N VAL A 90 17.98 -13.07 9.56
CA VAL A 90 18.04 -14.53 9.54
C VAL A 90 19.36 -15.00 8.92
N LYS A 91 19.75 -14.47 7.76
CA LYS A 91 21.01 -14.81 7.09
C LYS A 91 22.24 -14.52 7.97
N LEU A 92 22.25 -13.37 8.64
CA LEU A 92 23.33 -13.01 9.58
C LEU A 92 23.42 -13.97 10.78
N ARG A 93 22.30 -14.57 11.20
CA ARG A 93 22.28 -15.58 12.26
C ARG A 93 22.88 -16.90 11.76
N GLU A 94 22.51 -17.35 10.56
CA GLU A 94 23.05 -18.56 9.95
C GLU A 94 24.57 -18.49 9.75
N GLU A 95 25.08 -17.37 9.21
CA GLU A 95 26.52 -17.17 9.02
C GLU A 95 27.30 -17.20 10.35
N LYS A 96 26.74 -16.64 11.43
CA LYS A 96 27.35 -16.69 12.77
C LYS A 96 27.39 -18.11 13.33
N ILE A 97 26.37 -18.91 13.07
CA ILE A 97 26.31 -20.31 13.48
C ILE A 97 27.36 -21.11 12.71
N VAL A 98 27.41 -20.99 11.38
CA VAL A 98 28.39 -21.71 10.53
C VAL A 98 29.82 -21.36 10.92
N LYS A 99 30.14 -20.08 11.15
CA LYS A 99 31.49 -19.67 11.61
C LYS A 99 31.84 -20.28 12.96
N LYS A 100 30.92 -20.31 13.92
CA LYS A 100 31.14 -20.99 15.21
C LYS A 100 31.42 -22.49 15.04
N TYR A 101 30.65 -23.19 14.21
CA TYR A 101 30.87 -24.63 13.94
C TYR A 101 32.21 -24.90 13.27
N ALA A 102 32.59 -24.11 12.27
CA ALA A 102 33.86 -24.23 11.55
C ALA A 102 35.06 -23.96 12.46
N GLN A 103 34.98 -22.94 13.32
CA GLN A 103 36.05 -22.59 14.25
C GLN A 103 36.22 -23.66 15.34
N GLN A 104 35.11 -24.20 15.84
CA GLN A 104 35.14 -25.27 16.85
C GLN A 104 35.68 -26.61 16.30
N HIS A 105 35.53 -26.92 15.01
CA HIS A 105 36.06 -28.15 14.40
C HIS A 105 37.44 -27.96 13.73
N GLY A 106 37.83 -26.71 13.42
CA GLY A 106 39.15 -26.39 12.87
C GLY A 106 40.28 -26.37 13.90
N ASP A 107 39.97 -26.17 15.19
CA ASP A 107 40.95 -26.10 16.28
C ASP A 107 41.34 -27.49 16.86
N HIS A 108 40.79 -28.59 16.32
CA HIS A 108 41.02 -29.97 16.81
C HIS A 108 41.89 -30.85 15.88
N VAL A 109 42.62 -30.25 14.93
CA VAL A 109 43.58 -30.92 14.04
C VAL A 109 44.95 -30.27 14.15
#